data_AF-A0A9D2VV19-F1
#
_entry.id   AF-A0A9D2VV19-F1
#
_cell.length_a   1.000
_cell.length_b   1.000
_cell.length_c   1.000
_cell.angle_alpha   90.00
_cell.angle_beta   90.00
_cell.angle_gamma   90.00
#
_symmetry.space_group_name_H-M   'P 1'
#
loop_
_entity.id
_entity.type
_entity.pdbx_description
1 polymer ?
#
loop_
_entity_poly.entity_id
_entity_poly.type
_entity_poly.pdbx_seq_one_letter_code
_entity_poly.pdbx_strand_id
1 'polypeptide(L)' 'MSSKEELLKRLSDGVLEMEEDDVAEAAQEYLDAGYPAFDGIMEGLVDGMNRASELYEQEEYFVTDVLLCSDAMYIG' A
#
# COMPACT_ATOMS: atom_id res chain seq x y z
N MET A 1 -7.48 -18.49 0.84
CA MET A 1 -7.11 -17.54 1.90
C MET A 1 -5.71 -17.08 1.54
N SER A 2 -5.61 -15.86 1.05
CA SER A 2 -4.32 -15.21 0.81
C SER A 2 -3.59 -15.14 2.14
N SER A 3 -2.29 -15.43 2.14
CA SER A 3 -1.49 -15.36 3.38
C SER A 3 -1.34 -13.91 3.86
N LYS A 4 -1.01 -13.72 5.15
CA LYS A 4 -0.70 -12.38 5.70
C LYS A 4 0.29 -11.64 4.79
N GLU A 5 1.37 -12.30 4.39
CA GLU A 5 2.42 -11.71 3.55
C GLU A 5 1.93 -11.35 2.14
N GLU A 6 1.03 -12.14 1.55
CA GLU A 6 0.46 -11.83 0.23
C GLU A 6 -0.44 -10.59 0.28
N LEU A 7 -1.22 -10.43 1.34
CA LEU A 7 -2.08 -9.26 1.53
C LEU A 7 -1.26 -8.00 1.85
N LEU A 8 -0.23 -8.11 2.69
CA LEU A 8 0.71 -7.00 2.93
C LEU A 8 1.40 -6.56 1.64
N LYS A 9 1.81 -7.53 0.83
CA LYS A 9 2.42 -7.24 -0.46
C LYS A 9 1.42 -6.57 -1.41
N ARG A 10 0.17 -7.03 -1.49
CA ARG A 10 -0.89 -6.35 -2.27
C ARG A 10 -1.12 -4.92 -1.81
N LEU A 11 -1.15 -4.67 -0.49
CA LEU A 11 -1.27 -3.31 0.05
C LEU A 11 -0.09 -2.42 -0.37
N SER A 12 1.15 -2.93 -0.27
CA SER A 12 2.35 -2.19 -0.68
C SER A 12 2.40 -1.94 -2.19
N ASP A 13 2.14 -2.97 -2.99
CA ASP A 13 2.11 -2.88 -4.46
C ASP A 13 0.98 -1.97 -4.93
N GLY A 14 -0.22 -2.06 -4.35
CA GLY A 14 -1.36 -1.20 -4.70
C GLY A 14 -1.10 0.27 -4.39
N VAL A 15 -0.43 0.59 -3.27
CA VAL A 15 -0.01 1.98 -2.97
C VAL A 15 1.02 2.46 -3.98
N LEU A 16 2.00 1.63 -4.36
CA LEU A 16 3.02 1.98 -5.34
C LEU A 16 2.44 2.16 -6.74
N GLU A 17 1.52 1.30 -7.15
CA GLU A 17 0.89 1.30 -8.48
C GLU A 17 -0.28 2.29 -8.57
N MET A 18 -0.62 2.98 -7.47
CA MET A 18 -1.75 3.93 -7.38
C MET A 18 -3.12 3.26 -7.64
N GLU A 19 -3.24 1.97 -7.31
CA GLU A 19 -4.44 1.16 -7.51
C GLU A 19 -5.32 1.18 -6.25
N GLU A 20 -6.04 2.28 -6.06
CA GLU A 20 -6.88 2.54 -4.87
C GLU A 20 -7.89 1.43 -4.57
N ASP A 21 -8.52 0.88 -5.62
CA ASP A 21 -9.52 -0.19 -5.50
C ASP A 21 -8.90 -1.49 -4.94
N ASP A 22 -7.68 -1.85 -5.38
CA ASP A 22 -6.99 -3.05 -4.90
C ASP A 22 -6.49 -2.87 -3.46
N VAL A 23 -6.04 -1.66 -3.09
CA VAL A 23 -5.66 -1.33 -1.71
C VAL A 23 -6.85 -1.48 -0.77
N ALA A 24 -8.02 -0.94 -1.14
CA ALA A 24 -9.24 -1.05 -0.34
C ALA A 24 -9.69 -2.51 -0.16
N GLU A 25 -9.68 -3.29 -1.24
CA GLU A 25 -10.05 -4.71 -1.20
C GLU A 25 -9.07 -5.52 -0.34
N ALA A 26 -7.76 -5.33 -0.55
CA ALA A 26 -6.73 -6.02 0.21
C ALA A 26 -6.76 -5.65 1.71
N ALA A 27 -7.05 -4.39 2.04
CA ALA A 27 -7.17 -3.93 3.43
C ALA A 27 -8.37 -4.59 4.12
N GLN A 28 -9.51 -4.65 3.45
CA GLN A 28 -10.69 -5.33 3.97
C GLN A 28 -10.45 -6.84 4.13
N GLU A 29 -9.87 -7.50 3.13
CA GLU A 29 -9.49 -8.92 3.22
C GLU A 29 -8.54 -9.19 4.40
N TYR A 30 -7.59 -8.29 4.64
CA TYR A 30 -6.62 -8.39 5.73
C TYR A 30 -7.28 -8.28 7.11
N LEU A 31 -8.22 -7.35 7.27
CA LEU A 31 -9.02 -7.21 8.49
C LEU A 31 -9.97 -8.39 8.69
N ASP A 32 -10.62 -8.87 7.63
CA ASP A 32 -11.54 -10.02 7.66
C ASP A 32 -10.83 -11.32 8.03
N ALA A 33 -9.56 -11.46 7.64
CA ALA A 33 -8.69 -12.56 8.05
C ALA A 33 -8.27 -12.49 9.54
N GLY A 34 -8.61 -11.39 10.24
CA GLY A 34 -8.35 -11.20 11.67
C GLY A 34 -6.91 -10.81 12.00
N TYR A 35 -6.17 -10.28 11.03
CA TYR A 35 -4.80 -9.82 11.24
C TYR A 35 -4.76 -8.44 11.93
N PRO A 36 -3.66 -8.12 12.66
CA PRO A 36 -3.53 -6.83 13.33
C PRO A 36 -3.43 -5.68 12.31
N ALA A 37 -4.38 -4.75 12.34
CA ALA A 37 -4.42 -3.59 11.43
C ALA A 37 -3.12 -2.79 11.43
N PHE A 38 -2.46 -2.66 12.58
CA PHE A 38 -1.19 -1.96 12.70
C PHE A 38 -0.09 -2.56 11.81
N ASP A 39 -0.02 -3.89 11.73
CA ASP A 39 0.93 -4.58 10.84
C ASP A 39 0.57 -4.30 9.37
N GLY A 40 -0.73 -4.27 9.03
CA GLY A 40 -1.21 -3.90 7.70
C GLY A 40 -0.75 -2.51 7.24
N ILE A 41 -0.84 -1.55 8.15
CA ILE A 41 -0.39 -0.17 7.92
C ILE A 41 1.14 -0.12 7.80
N MET A 42 1.87 -0.68 8.76
CA MET A 42 3.33 -0.53 8.83
C MET A 42 4.09 -1.38 7.80
N GLU A 43 3.65 -2.62 7.58
CA GLU A 43 4.32 -3.58 6.68
C GLU A 43 3.70 -3.61 5.28
N GLY A 44 2.52 -3.01 5.08
CA GLY A 44 1.86 -2.91 3.77
C GLY A 44 1.85 -1.48 3.24
N LEU A 45 0.97 -0.64 3.77
CA LEU A 45 0.73 0.71 3.24
C LEU A 45 1.96 1.64 3.32
N VAL A 46 2.62 1.67 4.48
CA VAL A 46 3.83 2.49 4.71
C VAL A 46 5.00 1.97 3.88
N ASP A 47 5.10 0.64 3.70
CA ASP A 47 6.11 0.05 2.82
C ASP A 47 5.95 0.52 1.37
N GLY A 48 4.71 0.52 0.85
CA GLY A 48 4.40 1.06 -0.47
C GLY A 48 4.80 2.54 -0.62
N MET A 49 4.54 3.35 0.40
CA MET A 49 4.91 4.77 0.40
C MET A 49 6.43 4.99 0.47
N ASN A 50 7.16 4.15 1.20
CA ASN A 50 8.63 4.19 1.22
C ASN A 50 9.19 3.87 -0.17
N ARG A 51 8.65 2.86 -0.86
CA ARG A 51 9.03 2.51 -2.24
C ARG A 51 8.75 3.66 -3.21
N ALA A 52 7.59 4.31 -3.10
CA ALA A 52 7.28 5.49 -3.91
C ALA A 52 8.26 6.65 -3.64
N SER A 53 8.69 6.82 -2.38
CA SER A 53 9.70 7.83 -1.99
C SER A 53 11.07 7.52 -2.60
N GLU A 54 11.49 6.25 -2.62
CA GLU A 54 12.74 5.84 -3.29
C GLU A 54 12.70 6.10 -4.80
N LEU A 55 11.56 5.89 -5.46
CA LEU A 55 11.39 6.21 -6.88
C LEU A 55 11.40 7.73 -7.14
N TYR A 56 10.87 8.52 -6.20
CA TYR A 56 10.96 9.97 -6.26
C TYR A 56 12.41 10.46 -6.12
N GLU A 57 13.19 9.88 -5.19
CA GLU A 57 14.63 10.18 -5.05
C GLU A 57 15.44 9.79 -6.29
N GLN A 58 15.01 8.75 -7.01
CA GLN A 58 15.60 8.30 -8.28
C GLN A 58 15.15 9.13 -9.49
N GLU A 59 14.35 10.19 -9.28
CA GLU A 59 13.75 11.02 -10.34
C GLU A 59 12.84 10.22 -11.30
N GLU A 60 12.37 9.04 -10.89
CA GLU A 60 11.41 8.22 -11.64
C GLU A 60 9.96 8.63 -11.35
N TYR A 61 9.67 9.08 -10.12
CA TYR A 61 8.37 9.64 -9.73
C TYR A 61 8.43 11.16 -9.58
N PHE A 62 7.33 11.82 -9.88
CA PHE A 62 7.11 13.24 -9.62
C PHE A 62 6.33 13.45 -8.32
N VAL A 63 6.29 14.70 -7.85
CA VAL A 63 5.49 15.10 -6.68
C VAL A 63 4.02 14.68 -6.82
N THR A 64 3.46 14.73 -8.03
CA THR A 64 2.08 14.31 -8.29
C THR A 64 1.88 12.80 -8.08
N ASP A 65 2.86 11.98 -8.46
CA ASP A 65 2.77 10.52 -8.31
C ASP A 65 2.84 10.14 -6.83
N VAL A 66 3.70 10.80 -6.07
CA VAL A 66 3.78 10.64 -4.60
C VAL A 66 2.48 11.05 -3.91
N LEU A 67 1.79 12.10 -4.41
CA LEU A 67 0.48 12.50 -3.89
C LEU A 67 -0.59 11.43 -4.17
N LEU A 68 -0.60 10.82 -5.36
CA LEU A 68 -1.52 9.72 -5.69
C LEU A 68 -1.24 8.47 -4.83
N CYS A 69 0.03 8.14 -4.59
CA CYS A 69 0.40 7.06 -3.66
C CYS A 69 -0.12 7.36 -2.24
N SER A 70 -0.06 8.64 -1.81
CA SER A 70 -0.62 9.05 -0.53
C SER A 70 -2.13 8.89 -0.48
N ASP A 71 -2.85 9.21 -1.55
CA ASP A 71 -4.31 9.04 -1.63
C ASP A 71 -4.68 7.55 -1.53
N ALA A 72 -3.98 6.67 -2.27
CA ALA A 72 -4.13 5.22 -2.18
C ALA A 72 -3.83 4.70 -0.76
N MET A 73 -2.77 5.20 -0.13
CA MET A 73 -2.44 4.86 1.27
C MET A 73 -3.54 5.27 2.26
N TYR A 74 -4.25 6.38 2.03
CA TYR A 74 -5.34 6.83 2.92
C TYR A 74 -6.64 6.05 2.77
N ILE A 75 -6.79 5.31 1.67
CA ILE A 75 -7.97 4.49 1.38
C ILE A 75 -7.92 3.13 2.09
N GLY A 76 -6.72 2.56 2.25
CA GLY A 76 -6.47 1.32 3.00
C GLY A 76 -6.52 1.48 4.51
#